data_AF-A0A9E3CES8-F1
#
_entry.id   AF-A0A9E3CES8-F1
#
_cell.length_a   1.000
_cell.length_b   1.000
_cell.length_c   1.000
_cell.angle_alpha   90.00
_cell.angle_beta   90.00
_cell.angle_gamma   90.00
#
_symmetry.space_group_name_H-M   'P 1'
#
loop_
_entity.id
_entity.type
_entity.pdbx_description
1 polymer ?
#
loop_
_entity_poly.entity_id
_entity_poly.type
_entity_poly.pdbx_seq_one_letter_code
_entity_poly.pdbx_strand_id
1 'polypeptide(L)'
;MTIPAASRPLTRGDVVLVPFPFTDLSRAKRRPGVIIGTDPGQGDFTLAFISSQQATSLGLGELSVLPTHHEFVQTGLTTASKVRAGKLVTLSRTLITRWLGRFGPQLLADLDRAVISSLGVNTLPYREEGRQEERRRLSDLHRQGGPAAVLADLGLTGSSHQGSNAEARGA
;
A
#
# COMPACT_ATOMS: atom_id res chain seq x y z
N MET A 1 -27.08 -16.70 8.09
CA MET A 1 -26.86 -16.42 6.65
C MET A 1 -25.60 -15.57 6.54
N THR A 2 -24.52 -16.13 6.01
CA THR A 2 -23.23 -15.45 5.84
C THR A 2 -23.22 -14.79 4.47
N ILE A 3 -23.23 -13.47 4.40
CA ILE A 3 -23.07 -12.74 3.14
C ILE A 3 -21.61 -12.94 2.69
N PRO A 4 -21.34 -13.55 1.52
CA PRO A 4 -19.98 -13.68 1.03
C PRO A 4 -19.42 -12.29 0.72
N ALA A 5 -18.14 -12.05 1.03
CA ALA A 5 -17.42 -10.80 0.78
C ALA A 5 -17.17 -10.51 -0.74
N ALA A 6 -18.07 -10.97 -1.60
CA ALA A 6 -17.84 -11.17 -3.04
C ALA A 6 -18.36 -10.04 -3.95
N SER A 7 -18.88 -8.91 -3.45
CA SER A 7 -19.51 -7.91 -4.34
C SER A 7 -18.90 -6.50 -4.33
N ARG A 8 -17.84 -6.23 -3.56
CA ARG A 8 -17.23 -4.89 -3.50
C ARG A 8 -15.76 -4.88 -3.94
N PRO A 9 -15.34 -3.99 -4.87
CA PRO A 9 -13.93 -3.75 -5.12
C PRO A 9 -13.29 -3.17 -3.85
N LEU A 10 -12.23 -3.82 -3.37
CA LEU A 10 -11.48 -3.34 -2.22
C LEU A 10 -10.42 -2.37 -2.71
N THR A 11 -10.21 -1.31 -1.96
CA THR A 11 -9.35 -0.20 -2.33
C THR A 11 -8.61 0.33 -1.11
N ARG A 12 -7.63 1.21 -1.33
CA ARG A 12 -6.92 1.90 -0.26
C ARG A 12 -7.89 2.56 0.72
N GLY A 13 -7.61 2.41 2.01
CA GLY A 13 -8.39 2.93 3.12
C GLY A 13 -9.53 2.02 3.58
N ASP A 14 -9.89 0.96 2.83
CA ASP A 14 -10.87 0.00 3.30
C ASP A 14 -10.33 -0.74 4.53
N VAL A 15 -11.17 -0.85 5.56
CA VAL A 15 -10.91 -1.59 6.79
C VAL A 15 -11.51 -2.98 6.62
N VAL A 16 -10.67 -3.99 6.73
CA VAL A 16 -11.02 -5.38 6.43
C VAL A 16 -10.59 -6.32 7.54
N LEU A 17 -11.26 -7.46 7.63
CA LEU A 17 -10.96 -8.51 8.58
C LEU A 17 -10.15 -9.61 7.89
N VAL A 18 -8.93 -9.83 8.36
CA VAL A 18 -8.00 -10.82 7.81
C VAL A 18 -7.59 -11.84 8.88
N PRO A 19 -7.24 -13.08 8.49
CA PRO A 19 -6.56 -14.00 9.39
C PRO A 19 -5.23 -13.37 9.78
N PHE A 20 -4.99 -13.18 11.08
CA PHE A 20 -3.71 -12.69 11.53
C PHE A 20 -2.72 -13.86 11.58
N PRO A 21 -1.59 -13.80 10.87
CA PRO A 21 -0.59 -14.85 10.95
C PRO A 21 0.09 -14.77 12.33
N PHE A 22 -0.14 -15.73 13.21
CA PHE A 22 0.70 -15.89 14.40
C PHE A 22 1.39 -17.24 14.40
N THR A 23 2.70 -17.11 14.49
CA THR A 23 3.77 -17.92 15.10
C THR A 23 3.47 -18.85 16.28
N ASP A 24 2.22 -19.01 16.74
CA ASP A 24 1.87 -19.88 17.89
C ASP A 24 0.68 -20.81 17.63
N LEU A 25 0.03 -20.78 16.45
CA LEU A 25 -0.98 -21.77 16.02
C LEU A 25 -2.16 -22.08 16.98
N SER A 26 -2.30 -21.42 18.14
CA SER A 26 -3.24 -21.87 19.17
C SER A 26 -4.68 -21.38 18.93
N ARG A 27 -4.89 -20.21 18.30
CA ARG A 27 -6.22 -19.72 17.86
C ARG A 27 -6.09 -18.75 16.68
N ALA A 28 -6.75 -19.02 15.56
CA ALA A 28 -6.83 -18.12 14.41
C ALA A 28 -7.65 -16.85 14.74
N LYS A 29 -7.04 -15.91 15.47
CA LYS A 29 -7.65 -14.61 15.79
C LYS A 29 -7.70 -13.78 14.53
N ARG A 30 -8.91 -13.59 14.00
CA ARG A 30 -9.16 -12.61 12.94
C ARG A 30 -8.93 -11.21 13.49
N ARG A 31 -8.19 -10.38 12.77
CA ARG A 31 -7.91 -8.99 13.19
C ARG A 31 -8.28 -8.01 12.09
N PRO A 32 -8.73 -6.81 12.46
CA PRO A 32 -8.91 -5.75 11.49
C PRO A 32 -7.55 -5.30 10.94
N GLY A 33 -7.53 -4.89 9.68
CA GLY A 33 -6.41 -4.24 9.01
C GLY A 33 -6.94 -3.20 8.02
N VAL A 34 -6.16 -2.16 7.76
CA VAL A 34 -6.47 -1.13 6.77
C VAL A 34 -5.63 -1.35 5.52
N ILE A 35 -6.26 -1.37 4.36
CA ILE A 35 -5.59 -1.52 3.07
C ILE A 35 -4.81 -0.24 2.77
N ILE A 36 -3.50 -0.36 2.57
CA ILE A 36 -2.62 0.75 2.18
C ILE A 36 -2.25 0.70 0.70
N GLY A 37 -2.28 -0.48 0.09
CA GLY A 37 -1.92 -0.68 -1.31
C GLY A 37 -2.67 -1.84 -1.93
N THR A 38 -2.84 -1.77 -3.24
CA THR A 38 -3.45 -2.82 -4.06
C THR A 38 -2.53 -3.11 -5.22
N ASP A 39 -2.29 -4.38 -5.52
CA ASP A 39 -1.70 -4.81 -6.79
C ASP A 39 -2.85 -5.22 -7.74
N PRO A 40 -3.22 -4.37 -8.72
CA PRO A 40 -4.33 -4.65 -9.61
C PRO A 40 -4.08 -5.87 -10.51
N GLY A 41 -2.82 -6.22 -10.77
CA GLY A 41 -2.45 -7.31 -11.66
C GLY A 41 -2.49 -8.69 -10.99
N GLN A 42 -2.20 -8.75 -9.69
CA GLN A 42 -2.12 -10.01 -8.93
C GLN A 42 -3.31 -10.24 -7.98
N GLY A 43 -4.13 -9.22 -7.73
CA GLY A 43 -5.23 -9.31 -6.77
C GLY A 43 -4.76 -9.40 -5.32
N ASP A 44 -3.55 -8.92 -5.06
CA ASP A 44 -2.93 -8.85 -3.75
C ASP A 44 -3.14 -7.48 -3.10
N PHE A 45 -3.22 -7.48 -1.78
CA PHE A 45 -3.50 -6.31 -0.97
C PHE A 45 -2.47 -6.16 0.13
N THR A 46 -1.82 -5.00 0.17
CA THR A 46 -0.92 -4.62 1.27
C THR A 46 -1.73 -3.89 2.33
N LEU A 47 -1.62 -4.32 3.58
CA LEU A 47 -2.40 -3.80 4.69
C LEU A 47 -1.59 -3.65 5.98
N ALA A 48 -1.98 -2.66 6.78
CA ALA A 48 -1.45 -2.41 8.12
C ALA A 48 -2.44 -2.93 9.17
N PHE A 49 -1.94 -3.64 10.19
CA PHE A 49 -2.80 -4.22 11.21
C PHE A 49 -3.35 -3.19 12.21
N ILE A 50 -4.57 -3.45 12.69
CA ILE A 50 -5.25 -2.66 13.72
C ILE A 50 -5.34 -3.49 15.01
N SER A 51 -5.09 -2.84 16.15
CA SER A 51 -5.15 -3.45 17.48
C SER A 51 -5.90 -2.53 18.45
N SER A 52 -6.81 -3.11 19.24
CA SER A 52 -7.46 -2.39 20.36
C SER A 52 -6.61 -2.34 21.64
N GLN A 53 -5.54 -3.13 21.71
CA GLN A 53 -4.66 -3.14 22.88
C GLN A 53 -3.86 -1.84 22.97
N GLN A 54 -3.92 -1.18 24.13
CA GLN A 54 -3.19 0.05 24.43
C GLN A 54 -3.37 1.12 23.35
N ALA A 55 -4.62 1.34 22.90
CA ALA A 55 -4.94 2.24 21.79
C ALA A 55 -4.48 3.69 22.00
N THR A 56 -4.27 4.13 23.25
CA THR A 56 -3.80 5.48 23.60
C THR A 56 -2.29 5.58 23.84
N SER A 57 -1.57 4.45 23.87
CA SER A 57 -0.12 4.41 23.99
C SER A 57 0.48 4.12 22.61
N LEU A 58 1.00 5.18 21.98
CA LEU A 58 1.53 5.12 20.62
C LEU A 58 3.05 4.96 20.64
N GLY A 59 3.53 3.98 19.88
CA GLY A 59 4.92 3.91 19.45
C GLY A 59 5.15 4.71 18.15
N LEU A 60 6.41 4.73 17.70
CA LEU A 60 6.76 5.30 16.40
C LEU A 60 5.99 4.59 15.28
N GLY A 61 5.39 5.37 14.37
CA GLY A 61 4.61 4.81 13.26
C GLY A 61 3.32 4.10 13.69
N GLU A 62 2.76 4.45 14.85
CA GLU A 62 1.42 4.03 15.26
C GLU A 62 0.43 5.20 15.20
N LEU A 63 -0.80 4.91 14.79
CA LEU A 63 -1.88 5.89 14.65
C LEU A 63 -3.07 5.50 15.53
N SER A 64 -3.49 6.38 16.44
CA SER A 64 -4.72 6.19 17.22
C SER A 64 -5.97 6.41 16.36
N VAL A 65 -6.96 5.53 16.53
CA VAL A 65 -8.30 5.64 15.96
C VAL A 65 -9.29 5.54 17.12
N LEU A 66 -9.74 6.69 17.61
CA LEU A 66 -10.53 6.81 18.84
C LEU A 66 -12.02 7.03 18.51
N PRO A 67 -12.96 6.56 19.37
CA PRO A 67 -14.40 6.80 19.17
C PRO A 67 -14.82 8.26 19.11
N THR A 68 -13.99 9.17 19.63
CA THR A 68 -14.19 10.62 19.58
C THR A 68 -13.85 11.23 18.22
N HIS A 69 -13.17 10.49 17.34
CA HIS A 69 -12.83 10.97 16.00
C HIS A 69 -14.09 10.97 15.11
N HIS A 70 -14.34 12.07 14.40
CA HIS A 70 -15.53 12.22 13.54
C HIS A 70 -15.63 11.14 12.43
N GLU A 71 -14.49 10.66 11.91
CA GLU A 71 -14.45 9.54 10.94
C GLU A 71 -14.49 8.15 11.60
N PHE A 72 -14.64 8.01 12.91
CA PHE A 72 -14.56 6.71 13.59
C PHE A 72 -15.67 5.76 13.14
N VAL A 73 -16.91 6.24 13.08
CA VAL A 73 -18.09 5.41 12.79
C VAL A 73 -17.97 4.72 11.43
N GLN A 74 -17.48 5.43 10.41
CA GLN A 74 -17.30 4.87 9.07
C GLN A 74 -16.17 3.83 8.97
N THR A 75 -15.25 3.75 9.95
CA THR A 75 -14.20 2.72 9.96
C THR A 75 -14.74 1.32 10.25
N GLY A 76 -15.94 1.21 10.84
CA GLY A 76 -16.51 -0.06 11.28
C GLY A 76 -15.82 -0.68 12.50
N LEU A 77 -14.89 0.04 13.14
CA LEU A 77 -14.30 -0.35 14.41
C LEU A 77 -15.31 -0.10 15.55
N THR A 78 -15.35 -1.00 16.52
CA THR A 78 -16.31 -0.92 17.65
C THR A 78 -15.70 -0.36 18.93
N THR A 79 -14.39 -0.19 18.97
CA THR A 79 -13.66 0.28 20.15
C THR A 79 -12.41 1.07 19.76
N ALA A 80 -11.89 1.85 20.70
CA ALA A 80 -10.64 2.56 20.55
C ALA A 80 -9.54 1.58 20.10
N SER A 81 -8.85 1.96 19.03
CA SER A 81 -7.86 1.12 18.38
C SER A 81 -6.66 1.94 17.95
N LYS A 82 -5.57 1.26 17.60
CA LYS A 82 -4.43 1.85 16.92
C LYS A 82 -4.06 1.05 15.69
N VAL A 83 -3.68 1.75 14.62
CA VAL A 83 -3.02 1.18 13.46
C VAL A 83 -1.55 1.02 13.78
N ARG A 84 -1.00 -0.16 13.51
CA ARG A 84 0.43 -0.45 13.63
C ARG A 84 1.04 -0.34 12.23
N ALA A 85 1.38 0.87 11.79
CA ALA A 85 1.77 1.10 10.40
C ALA A 85 3.07 0.38 10.00
N GLY A 86 3.96 0.08 10.97
CA GLY A 86 5.14 -0.77 10.72
C GLY A 86 4.86 -2.27 10.63
N LYS A 87 3.64 -2.73 10.94
CA LYS A 87 3.23 -4.12 10.79
C LYS A 87 2.42 -4.31 9.52
N LEU A 88 3.14 -4.31 8.41
CA LEU A 88 2.59 -4.49 7.07
C LEU A 88 2.62 -5.95 6.65
N VAL A 89 1.65 -6.34 5.83
CA VAL A 89 1.61 -7.64 5.19
C VAL A 89 0.89 -7.53 3.84
N THR A 90 1.35 -8.30 2.86
CA THR A 90 0.70 -8.46 1.56
C THR A 90 -0.01 -9.81 1.53
N LEU A 91 -1.30 -9.81 1.19
CA LEU A 91 -2.16 -10.98 1.20
C LEU A 91 -2.99 -11.04 -0.08
N SER A 92 -3.27 -12.26 -0.57
CA SER A 92 -4.29 -12.47 -1.60
C SER A 92 -5.68 -12.03 -1.12
N ARG A 93 -6.48 -11.49 -2.05
CA ARG A 93 -7.91 -11.17 -1.83
C ARG A 93 -8.69 -12.28 -1.14
N THR A 94 -8.35 -13.53 -1.45
CA THR A 94 -9.03 -14.73 -0.92
C THR A 94 -8.92 -14.87 0.61
N LEU A 95 -7.89 -14.28 1.22
CA LEU A 95 -7.71 -14.26 2.67
C LEU A 95 -8.53 -13.16 3.36
N ILE A 96 -9.07 -12.20 2.61
CA ILE A 96 -9.89 -11.13 3.16
C ILE A 96 -11.30 -11.65 3.45
N THR A 97 -11.62 -11.79 4.73
CA THR A 97 -12.86 -12.47 5.15
C THR A 97 -14.08 -11.56 5.19
N ARG A 98 -13.90 -10.26 5.49
CA ARG A 98 -15.02 -9.32 5.64
C ARG A 98 -14.56 -7.87 5.51
N TRP A 99 -15.34 -7.03 4.85
CA TRP A 99 -15.20 -5.57 4.90
C TRP A 99 -15.93 -5.01 6.14
N LEU A 100 -15.29 -4.10 6.86
CA LEU A 100 -15.83 -3.48 8.08
C LEU A 100 -16.25 -2.03 7.84
N GLY A 101 -15.47 -1.29 7.08
CA GLY A 101 -15.63 0.14 6.92
C GLY A 101 -14.50 0.76 6.10
N ARG A 102 -14.31 2.07 6.21
CA ARG A 102 -13.27 2.80 5.50
C ARG A 102 -12.74 3.98 6.30
N PHE A 103 -11.46 4.25 6.18
CA PHE A 103 -10.85 5.51 6.64
C PHE A 103 -11.32 6.67 5.77
N GLY A 104 -11.59 7.81 6.40
CA GLY A 104 -11.86 9.05 5.70
C GLY A 104 -10.57 9.77 5.32
N PRO A 105 -10.67 10.93 4.66
CA PRO A 105 -9.50 11.68 4.20
C PRO A 105 -8.51 12.03 5.33
N GLN A 106 -8.98 12.34 6.55
CA GLN A 106 -8.08 12.75 7.63
C GLN A 106 -7.29 11.57 8.19
N LEU A 107 -7.98 10.47 8.52
CA LEU A 107 -7.34 9.23 8.96
C LEU A 107 -6.42 8.64 7.89
N LEU A 108 -6.75 8.80 6.60
CA LEU A 108 -5.85 8.40 5.50
C LEU A 108 -4.57 9.23 5.49
N ALA A 109 -4.67 10.56 5.63
CA ALA A 109 -3.49 11.41 5.69
C ALA A 109 -2.61 11.11 6.91
N ASP A 110 -3.23 10.81 8.06
CA ASP A 110 -2.51 10.36 9.25
C ASP A 110 -1.86 8.99 9.07
N LEU A 111 -2.56 8.07 8.40
CA LEU A 111 -2.03 6.75 8.07
C LEU A 111 -0.79 6.87 7.17
N ASP A 112 -0.83 7.76 6.19
CA ASP A 112 0.30 8.00 5.29
C ASP A 112 1.53 8.49 6.07
N ARG A 113 1.34 9.46 6.97
CA ARG A 113 2.40 9.93 7.87
C ARG A 113 2.95 8.80 8.75
N ALA A 114 2.07 7.98 9.33
CA ALA A 114 2.46 6.86 10.16
C ALA A 114 3.24 5.80 9.38
N VAL A 115 2.83 5.49 8.15
CA VAL A 115 3.53 4.54 7.26
C VAL A 115 4.91 5.07 6.90
N ILE A 116 5.01 6.31 6.42
CA ILE A 116 6.29 6.95 6.07
C ILE A 116 7.26 6.89 7.25
N SER A 117 6.79 7.31 8.44
CA SER A 117 7.58 7.28 9.66
C SER A 117 8.00 5.86 10.06
N SER A 118 7.08 4.88 9.96
CA SER A 118 7.34 3.50 10.36
C SER A 118 8.34 2.76 9.46
N LEU A 119 8.38 3.11 8.17
CA LEU A 119 9.25 2.50 7.18
C LEU A 119 10.60 3.21 7.05
N GLY A 120 10.79 4.30 7.79
CA GLY A 120 11.98 5.14 7.68
C GLY A 120 12.13 5.82 6.31
N VAL A 121 11.03 5.93 5.56
CA VAL A 121 11.01 6.67 4.29
C VAL A 121 11.11 8.15 4.64
N ASN A 122 12.05 8.86 4.01
CA ASN A 122 12.35 10.27 4.30
C ASN A 122 12.84 10.57 5.73
N THR A 123 13.19 9.58 6.56
CA THR A 123 13.78 9.83 7.91
C THR A 123 15.31 9.82 7.90
N LEU A 124 15.93 9.20 6.90
CA LEU A 124 17.34 9.43 6.58
C LEU A 124 17.38 10.55 5.54
N PRO A 125 18.28 11.55 5.66
CA PRO A 125 18.56 12.45 4.56
C PRO A 125 19.10 11.60 3.42
N TYR A 126 18.23 11.22 2.50
CA TYR A 126 18.64 10.73 1.19
C TYR A 126 19.56 11.81 0.62
N ARG A 127 20.87 11.50 0.49
CA ARG A 127 21.94 12.47 0.25
C ARG A 127 21.46 13.54 -0.74
N GLU A 128 21.31 14.78 -0.29
CA GLU A 128 20.93 15.91 -1.14
C GLU A 128 21.85 16.01 -2.36
N GLU A 129 23.12 15.64 -2.18
CA GLU A 129 24.12 15.46 -3.21
C GLU A 129 23.64 14.52 -4.33
N GLY A 130 23.13 13.33 -4.00
CA GLY A 130 22.61 12.38 -4.97
C GLY A 130 21.37 12.91 -5.72
N ARG A 131 20.51 13.70 -5.06
CA ARG A 131 19.35 14.32 -5.72
C ARG A 131 19.77 15.41 -6.71
N GLN A 132 20.75 16.22 -6.33
CA GLN A 132 21.27 17.28 -7.19
C GLN A 132 22.04 16.70 -8.38
N GLU A 133 22.86 15.68 -8.14
CA GLU A 133 23.59 14.95 -9.16
C GLU A 133 22.64 14.27 -10.15
N GLU A 134 21.63 13.55 -9.66
CA GLU A 134 20.66 12.89 -10.54
C GLU A 134 19.79 13.91 -11.29
N ARG A 135 19.32 14.99 -10.66
CA ARG A 135 18.62 16.08 -11.38
C ARG A 135 19.49 16.70 -12.45
N ARG A 136 20.78 16.93 -12.15
CA ARG A 136 21.73 17.50 -13.12
C ARG A 136 21.93 16.53 -14.28
N ARG A 137 22.17 15.25 -14.00
CA ARG A 137 22.32 14.18 -15.00
C ARG A 137 21.10 14.08 -15.90
N LEU A 138 19.89 13.98 -15.35
CA LEU A 138 18.64 13.90 -16.12
C LEU A 138 18.39 15.18 -16.94
N SER A 139 18.73 16.35 -16.39
CA SER A 139 18.64 17.62 -17.13
C SER A 139 19.64 17.70 -18.29
N ASP A 140 20.85 17.17 -18.09
CA ASP A 140 21.89 17.13 -19.13
C ASP A 140 21.54 16.10 -20.21
N LEU A 141 21.01 14.93 -19.85
CA LEU A 141 20.46 13.94 -20.79
C LEU A 141 19.31 14.51 -21.61
N HIS A 142 18.37 15.21 -20.96
CA HIS A 142 17.27 15.88 -21.65
C HIS A 142 17.78 16.97 -22.61
N ARG A 143 18.81 17.72 -22.23
CA ARG A 143 19.41 18.76 -23.10
C ARG A 143 20.13 18.15 -24.30
N GLN A 144 20.81 17.00 -24.13
CA GLN A 144 21.63 16.37 -25.17
C GLN A 144 20.81 15.50 -26.13
N GLY A 145 19.80 14.78 -25.64
CA GLY A 145 19.06 13.79 -26.44
C GLY A 145 17.54 13.81 -26.22
N GLY A 146 17.01 14.87 -25.60
CA GLY A 146 15.58 15.06 -25.40
C GLY A 146 14.95 14.04 -24.44
N PRO A 147 13.61 13.94 -24.44
CA PRO A 147 12.86 12.99 -23.62
C PRO A 147 13.25 11.52 -23.88
N ALA A 148 13.62 11.19 -25.12
CA ALA A 148 13.96 9.82 -25.51
C ALA A 148 15.25 9.32 -24.84
N ALA A 149 16.26 10.18 -24.69
CA ALA A 149 17.50 9.84 -24.00
C ALA A 149 17.28 9.61 -22.50
N VAL A 150 16.39 10.39 -21.87
CA VAL A 150 16.00 10.20 -20.48
C VAL A 150 15.26 8.86 -20.30
N LEU A 151 14.33 8.55 -21.20
CA LEU A 151 13.60 7.28 -21.17
C LEU A 151 14.52 6.06 -21.40
N ALA A 152 15.52 6.20 -22.27
CA ALA A 152 16.50 5.14 -22.54
C ALA A 152 17.40 4.88 -21.32
N ASP A 153 17.88 5.95 -20.66
CA ASP A 153 18.70 5.86 -19.44
C ASP A 153 17.91 5.24 -18.27
N LEU A 154 16.62 5.55 -18.16
CA LEU A 154 15.71 4.96 -17.18
C LEU A 154 15.27 3.51 -17.53
N GLY A 155 15.69 2.97 -18.68
CA GLY A 155 15.27 1.63 -19.14
C GLY A 155 13.78 1.53 -19.48
N LEU A 156 13.12 2.67 -19.75
CA LEU A 156 11.69 2.78 -20.03
C LEU A 156 11.37 2.84 -21.54
N THR A 157 12.37 2.73 -22.41
CA THR A 157 12.13 2.56 -23.85
C THR A 157 11.58 1.17 -24.09
N GLY A 158 10.30 1.11 -24.48
CA GLY A 158 9.60 -0.14 -24.73
C GLY A 158 10.38 -1.06 -25.66
N SER A 159 10.50 -2.32 -25.25
CA SER A 159 10.75 -3.44 -26.14
C SER A 159 9.58 -3.53 -27.12
N SER A 160 9.70 -2.87 -28.26
CA SER A 160 8.91 -3.23 -29.43
C SER A 160 9.33 -4.65 -29.82
N HIS A 161 8.55 -5.64 -29.36
CA HIS A 161 8.49 -6.97 -29.94
C HIS A 161 8.20 -6.82 -31.44
N GLN A 162 9.25 -6.75 -32.27
CA GLN A 162 9.14 -7.11 -33.69
C GLN A 162 9.07 -8.64 -33.76
N GLY A 163 7.85 -9.15 -33.61
CA GLY A 163 7.51 -10.48 -34.11
C GLY A 163 7.52 -10.41 -35.63
N SER A 164 8.62 -10.86 -36.22
CA SER A 164 8.74 -11.20 -37.63
C SER A 164 7.57 -12.09 -38.04
N ASN A 165 6.72 -11.60 -38.95
CA ASN A 165 5.86 -12.47 -39.74
C ASN A 165 5.78 -11.92 -41.16
N ALA A 166 6.82 -12.20 -41.93
CA ALA A 166 6.82 -12.13 -43.37
C ALA A 166 7.71 -13.27 -43.89
N GLU A 167 7.08 -14.33 -44.41
CA GLU A 167 7.43 -15.04 -45.64
C GLU A 167 6.76 -16.42 -45.68
N ALA A 168 5.70 -16.53 -46.47
CA ALA A 168 5.41 -17.69 -47.35
C ALA A 168 4.01 -17.54 -47.98
N ARG A 169 3.93 -16.76 -49.06
CA ARG A 169 3.01 -17.02 -50.17
C ARG A 169 3.89 -17.33 -51.39
N GLY A 170 3.74 -18.51 -51.99
CA GLY A 170 4.28 -18.78 -53.33
C GLY A 170 4.89 -20.16 -53.53
N ALA A 171 4.05 -21.19 -53.61
CA ALA A 171 4.15 -22.32 -54.55
C ALA A 171 2.80 -23.04 -54.60
#